data_AF-A0A6G7YSL7-F1
#
_entry.id   AF-A0A6G7YSL7-F1
#
_cell.length_a   1.000
_cell.length_b   1.000
_cell.length_c   1.000
_cell.angle_alpha   90.00
_cell.angle_beta   90.00
_cell.angle_gamma   90.00
#
_symmetry.space_group_name_H-M   'P 1'
#
loop_
_entity.id
_entity.type
_entity.pdbx_description
1 polymer ?
#
loop_
_entity_poly.entity_id
_entity_poly.type
_entity_poly.pdbx_seq_one_letter_code
_entity_poly.pdbx_strand_id
1 'polypeptide(L)'
;MADVDLNIAGRSYRIACRDGEEANLRTAAAMVDQKSREALAGLGTLSEARQLLFASLLLADQLIDKKSAQPPSPTDELAAAANALASRLERLAETLERDASSS
;
A
#
# COMPACT_ATOMS: atom_id res chain seq x y z
N MET A 1 14.65 -18.62 -19.85
CA MET A 1 15.22 -17.28 -19.54
C MET A 1 14.87 -16.41 -20.71
N ALA A 2 13.83 -15.61 -20.51
CA ALA A 2 13.33 -14.67 -21.51
C ALA A 2 13.80 -13.27 -21.15
N ASP A 3 14.10 -12.45 -22.16
CA ASP A 3 14.33 -11.02 -22.00
C ASP A 3 13.10 -10.27 -22.47
N VAL A 4 12.69 -9.26 -21.71
CA VAL A 4 11.58 -8.38 -22.07
C VAL A 4 12.09 -6.96 -22.29
N ASP A 5 11.72 -6.39 -23.44
CA ASP A 5 11.99 -4.99 -23.76
C ASP A 5 10.81 -4.13 -23.28
N LEU A 6 11.12 -3.15 -22.43
CA LEU A 6 10.17 -2.23 -21.79
C LEU A 6 10.50 -0.80 -22.20
N ASN A 7 9.47 0.02 -22.41
CA ASN A 7 9.64 1.46 -22.66
C ASN A 7 9.07 2.24 -21.47
N ILE A 8 9.90 3.03 -20.80
CA ILE A 8 9.53 3.80 -19.62
C ILE A 8 10.15 5.20 -19.74
N ALA A 9 9.36 6.25 -19.57
CA ALA A 9 9.82 7.65 -19.65
C ALA A 9 10.55 7.97 -20.97
N GLY A 10 10.16 7.31 -22.07
CA GLY A 10 10.75 7.48 -23.39
C GLY A 10 12.08 6.74 -23.61
N ARG A 11 12.47 5.84 -22.71
CA ARG A 11 13.69 5.02 -22.83
C ARG A 11 13.38 3.53 -22.83
N SER A 12 14.12 2.79 -23.64
CA SER A 12 14.04 1.34 -23.72
C SER A 12 14.97 0.68 -22.69
N TYR A 13 14.42 -0.26 -21.91
CA TYR A 13 15.12 -1.07 -20.92
C TYR A 13 14.90 -2.54 -21.24
N ARG A 14 15.98 -3.32 -21.25
CA ARG A 14 15.93 -4.78 -21.41
C ARG A 14 16.09 -5.43 -20.04
N ILE A 15 15.11 -6.23 -19.63
CA ILE A 15 15.08 -6.88 -18.33
C ILE A 15 14.98 -8.40 -18.53
N ALA A 16 15.90 -9.13 -17.91
CA ALA A 16 15.83 -10.58 -17.83
C ALA A 16 14.71 -11.01 -16.88
N CYS A 17 13.86 -11.93 -17.33
CA CYS A 17 12.71 -12.42 -16.57
C CYS A 17 12.56 -13.93 -16.70
N ARG A 18 11.75 -14.50 -15.80
CA ARG A 18 11.36 -15.90 -15.87
C ARG A 18 10.23 -16.07 -16.88
N ASP A 19 10.21 -17.23 -17.51
CA ASP A 19 9.19 -17.57 -18.49
C ASP A 19 7.81 -17.50 -17.81
N GLY A 20 6.92 -16.66 -18.32
CA GLY A 20 5.59 -16.39 -17.75
C GLY A 20 5.45 -15.11 -16.91
N GLU A 21 6.53 -14.43 -16.51
CA GLU A 21 6.48 -13.15 -15.78
C GLU A 21 6.41 -11.91 -16.69
N GLU A 22 6.56 -12.09 -17.99
CA GLU A 22 6.62 -11.03 -19.00
C GLU A 22 5.42 -10.08 -18.96
N ALA A 23 4.20 -10.62 -18.82
CA ALA A 23 2.98 -9.84 -18.78
C ALA A 23 2.90 -8.94 -17.52
N ASN A 24 3.35 -9.47 -16.38
CA ASN A 24 3.40 -8.73 -15.13
C ASN A 24 4.42 -7.59 -15.21
N LEU A 25 5.60 -7.85 -15.80
CA LEU A 25 6.63 -6.82 -16.01
C LEU A 25 6.15 -5.73 -16.98
N ARG A 26 5.47 -6.09 -18.07
CA ARG A 26 4.87 -5.10 -18.99
C ARG A 26 3.82 -4.23 -18.29
N THR A 27 2.99 -4.84 -17.44
CA THR A 27 2.00 -4.11 -16.63
C THR A 27 2.68 -3.16 -15.65
N ALA A 28 3.69 -3.63 -14.92
CA ALA A 28 4.46 -2.80 -14.00
C ALA A 28 5.14 -1.63 -14.73
N ALA A 29 5.76 -1.89 -15.88
CA ALA A 29 6.38 -0.86 -16.71
C ALA A 29 5.37 0.20 -17.15
N ALA A 30 4.18 -0.20 -17.60
CA ALA A 30 3.13 0.74 -17.98
C ALA A 30 2.67 1.61 -16.81
N MET A 31 2.61 1.06 -15.59
CA MET A 31 2.31 1.83 -14.38
C MET A 31 3.39 2.87 -14.06
N VAL A 32 4.66 2.47 -14.10
CA VAL A 32 5.80 3.38 -13.88
C VAL A 32 5.81 4.48 -14.95
N ASP A 33 5.60 4.11 -16.21
CA ASP A 33 5.58 5.03 -17.34
C ASP A 33 4.46 6.07 -17.22
N GLN A 34 3.26 5.63 -16.81
CA GLN A 34 2.14 6.53 -16.51
C GLN A 34 2.50 7.53 -15.40
N LYS A 35 3.11 7.08 -14.30
CA LYS A 35 3.54 7.97 -13.20
C LYS A 35 4.68 8.89 -13.60
N SER A 36 5.57 8.44 -14.49
CA SER A 36 6.62 9.29 -15.04
C SER A 36 6.05 10.45 -15.87
N ARG A 37 4.97 10.22 -16.62
CA ARG A 37 4.26 11.27 -17.36
C ARG A 37 3.53 12.24 -16.44
N GLU A 38 2.87 11.74 -15.41
CA GLU A 38 2.21 12.59 -14.39
C GLU A 38 3.22 13.51 -13.70
N ALA A 39 4.39 12.98 -13.31
CA ALA A 39 5.46 13.77 -12.73
C ALA A 39 5.96 14.88 -13.68
N LEU A 40 6.09 14.56 -14.97
CA LEU A 40 6.53 15.52 -15.99
C LEU A 40 5.47 16.61 -16.25
N ALA A 41 4.18 16.26 -16.23
CA ALA A 41 3.08 17.22 -16.39
C ALA A 41 2.99 18.20 -15.21
N GLY A 42 3.24 17.73 -13.97
CA GLY A 42 3.14 18.58 -12.77
C GLY A 42 4.35 19.47 -12.50
N LEU A 43 5.55 19.06 -12.92
CA LEU A 43 6.81 19.72 -12.55
C LEU A 43 7.60 20.30 -13.74
N GLY A 44 7.13 20.08 -14.97
CA GLY A 44 7.77 20.55 -16.18
C GLY A 44 8.99 19.71 -16.60
N THR A 45 10.02 20.34 -17.14
CA THR A 45 11.21 19.64 -17.64
C THR A 45 12.04 19.08 -16.47
N LEU A 46 12.14 17.76 -16.38
CA LEU A 46 12.93 17.06 -15.37
C LEU A 46 14.05 16.26 -16.05
N SER A 47 15.14 16.03 -15.34
CA SER A 47 16.06 14.96 -15.71
C SER A 47 15.39 13.61 -15.49
N GLU A 48 15.77 12.61 -16.28
CA GLU A 48 15.23 11.24 -16.18
C GLU A 48 15.31 10.68 -14.76
N ALA A 49 16.45 10.82 -14.09
CA ALA A 49 16.63 10.34 -12.71
C ALA A 49 15.62 10.99 -11.75
N ARG A 50 15.34 12.29 -11.93
CA ARG A 50 14.37 13.01 -11.12
C ARG A 50 12.93 12.63 -11.49
N GLN A 51 12.64 12.42 -12.77
CA GLN A 51 11.34 11.97 -13.25
C GLN A 51 10.99 10.58 -12.69
N LEU A 52 11.93 9.63 -12.72
CA LEU A 52 11.77 8.30 -12.15
C LEU A 52 11.68 8.32 -10.62
N LEU A 53 12.42 9.21 -9.94
CA LEU A 53 12.27 9.44 -8.51
C LEU A 53 10.84 9.86 -8.16
N PHE A 54 10.29 10.86 -8.85
CA PHE A 54 8.92 11.30 -8.61
C PHE A 54 7.89 10.23 -8.98
N ALA A 55 8.08 9.52 -10.09
CA ALA A 55 7.21 8.40 -10.43
C ALA A 55 7.18 7.32 -9.33
N SER A 56 8.33 7.04 -8.72
CA SER A 56 8.47 6.08 -7.63
C SER A 56 7.76 6.54 -6.36
N LEU A 57 7.89 7.84 -6.01
CA LEU A 57 7.19 8.44 -4.87
C LEU A 57 5.68 8.42 -5.06
N LEU A 58 5.19 8.76 -6.27
CA LEU A 58 3.76 8.71 -6.59
C LEU A 58 3.20 7.28 -6.53
N LEU A 59 3.96 6.28 -6.98
CA LEU A 59 3.57 4.88 -6.84
C LEU A 59 3.53 4.45 -5.37
N ALA A 60 4.49 4.87 -4.56
CA ALA A 60 4.53 4.56 -3.14
C ALA A 60 3.31 5.14 -2.40
N ASP A 61 2.97 6.39 -2.69
CA ASP A 61 1.78 7.07 -2.16
C ASP A 61 0.49 6.27 -2.47
N GLN A 62 0.32 5.85 -3.72
CA GLN A 62 -0.82 5.02 -4.12
C GLN A 62 -0.89 3.66 -3.40
N LEU A 63 0.25 3.05 -3.08
CA LEU A 63 0.29 1.80 -2.34
C LEU A 63 -0.06 2.00 -0.86
N ILE A 64 0.38 3.12 -0.27
CA ILE A 64 0.02 3.51 1.10
C ILE A 64 -1.48 3.79 1.20
N ASP A 65 -2.04 4.53 0.25
CA ASP A 65 -3.48 4.82 0.21
C ASP A 65 -4.31 3.54 0.05
N LYS A 66 -3.92 2.64 -0.86
CA LYS A 66 -4.60 1.35 -1.01
C LYS A 66 -4.52 0.49 0.23
N LYS A 67 -3.41 0.53 0.98
CA LYS A 67 -3.28 -0.19 2.24
C LYS A 67 -4.19 0.39 3.32
N SER A 68 -4.38 1.70 3.30
CA SER A 68 -5.21 2.45 4.25
C SER A 68 -6.71 2.30 3.95
N ALA A 69 -7.08 2.14 2.68
CA ALA A 69 -8.44 1.92 2.22
C ALA A 69 -8.89 0.44 2.29
N GLN A 70 -8.00 -0.48 2.68
CA GLN A 70 -8.37 -1.86 2.90
C GLN A 70 -9.34 -1.90 4.10
N PRO A 71 -10.58 -2.41 3.95
CA PRO A 71 -11.49 -2.56 5.07
C PRO A 71 -10.80 -3.39 6.16
N PRO A 72 -11.12 -3.14 7.46
CA PRO A 72 -10.57 -3.91 8.55
C PRO A 72 -10.71 -5.39 8.20
N SER A 73 -9.62 -6.13 8.35
CA SER A 73 -9.69 -7.57 8.13
C SER A 73 -10.72 -8.16 9.11
N PRO A 74 -11.39 -9.28 8.80
CA PRO A 74 -12.31 -9.90 9.73
C PRO A 74 -11.65 -10.21 11.10
N THR A 75 -10.33 -10.40 11.12
CA THR A 75 -9.53 -10.48 12.34
C THR A 75 -9.46 -9.18 13.14
N ASP A 76 -9.41 -8.03 12.48
CA ASP A 76 -9.43 -6.72 13.15
C ASP A 76 -10.80 -6.43 13.78
N GLU A 77 -11.89 -6.82 13.11
CA GLU A 77 -13.25 -6.70 13.66
C GLU A 77 -13.45 -7.60 14.88
N LEU A 78 -12.97 -8.85 14.81
CA LEU A 78 -12.95 -9.77 15.96
C LEU A 78 -12.11 -9.22 17.11
N ALA A 79 -10.95 -8.64 16.83
CA ALA A 79 -10.10 -8.02 17.86
C ALA A 79 -10.80 -6.80 18.51
N ALA A 80 -11.47 -5.96 17.71
CA ALA A 80 -12.24 -4.83 18.22
C ALA A 80 -13.41 -5.28 19.11
N ALA A 81 -14.14 -6.31 18.68
CA ALA A 81 -15.24 -6.88 19.46
C ALA A 81 -14.74 -7.50 20.78
N ALA A 82 -13.61 -8.22 20.75
CA ALA A 82 -12.99 -8.79 21.94
C ALA A 82 -12.56 -7.71 22.94
N ASN A 83 -11.93 -6.62 22.48
CA ASN A 83 -11.55 -5.50 23.32
C ASN A 83 -12.77 -4.80 23.95
N ALA A 84 -13.84 -4.59 23.19
CA ALA A 84 -15.08 -4.01 23.71
C ALA A 84 -15.70 -4.88 24.82
N LEU A 85 -15.64 -6.21 24.65
CA LEU A 85 -16.14 -7.17 25.63
C LEU A 85 -15.26 -7.20 26.88
N ALA A 86 -13.94 -7.14 26.73
CA ALA A 86 -12.99 -7.03 27.83
C ALA A 86 -13.24 -5.76 28.68
N SER A 87 -13.37 -4.58 28.04
CA SER A 87 -13.67 -3.34 28.76
C SER A 87 -15.02 -3.38 29.49
N ARG A 88 -15.99 -4.14 28.97
CA ARG A 88 -17.29 -4.31 29.65
C ARG A 88 -17.17 -5.22 30.87
N LEU A 89 -16.34 -6.27 30.79
CA LEU A 89 -16.05 -7.14 31.91
C LEU A 89 -15.29 -6.40 33.03
N GLU A 90 -14.32 -5.56 32.68
CA GLU A 90 -13.60 -4.72 33.65
C GLU A 90 -14.54 -3.81 34.43
N ARG A 91 -15.48 -3.13 33.74
CA ARG A 91 -16.48 -2.28 34.42
C ARG A 91 -17.39 -3.07 35.36
N LEU A 92 -17.80 -4.28 34.97
CA LEU A 92 -18.64 -5.13 35.82
C LEU A 92 -17.88 -5.60 37.05
N ALA A 93 -16.61 -5.98 36.90
CA ALA A 93 -15.75 -6.33 38.02
C ALA A 93 -15.61 -5.16 39.00
N GLU A 94 -15.33 -3.95 38.50
CA GLU A 94 -15.20 -2.74 39.34
C GLU A 94 -16.49 -2.40 40.10
N THR A 95 -17.66 -2.60 39.49
CA THR A 95 -18.95 -2.44 40.19
C THR A 95 -19.15 -3.46 41.29
N LEU A 96 -18.81 -4.72 41.05
CA LEU A 96 -18.96 -5.79 42.03
C LEU A 96 -18.00 -5.61 43.21
N GLU A 97 -16.77 -5.17 42.95
CA GLU A 97 -15.80 -4.85 43.99
C GLU A 97 -16.26 -3.68 44.87
N ARG A 98 -16.85 -2.64 44.27
CA ARG A 98 -17.46 -1.53 45.02
C ARG A 98 -18.61 -1.98 45.91
N ASP A 99 -19.52 -2.79 45.38
CA ASP A 99 -20.67 -3.31 46.13
C ASP A 99 -20.21 -4.18 47.29
N ALA A 100 -19.24 -5.08 47.05
CA ALA A 100 -18.64 -5.94 48.07
C ALA A 100 -17.86 -5.17 49.15
N SER A 101 -17.28 -4.01 48.82
CA SER A 101 -16.57 -3.15 49.78
C SER A 101 -17.51 -2.26 50.61
N SER A 102 -18.77 -2.14 50.20
CA SER A 102 -19.78 -1.28 50.82
C SER A 102 -20.75 -2.02 51.76
N SER A 103 -20.66 -3.36 51.81
CA SER A 103 -21.37 -4.25 52.74
C SER A 103 -20.45 -4.75 53.84
#